data_AF-A0A3C0YAD8-F1
#
_entry.id   AF-A0A3C0YAD8-F1
#
_cell.length_a   1.000
_cell.length_b   1.000
_cell.length_c   1.000
_cell.angle_alpha   90.00
_cell.angle_beta   90.00
_cell.angle_gamma   90.00
#
_symmetry.space_group_name_H-M   'P 1'
#
loop_
_entity.id
_entity.type
_entity.pdbx_description
1 polymer ?
#
loop_
_entity_poly.entity_id
_entity_poly.type
_entity_poly.pdbx_seq_one_letter_code
_entity_poly.pdbx_strand_id
1 'polypeptide(L)'
;MSDIVVPPMKLAGLEPVTIGASYSVEDRAEGLSPSATFVNIGERTNVTGSKAFARMILNGEFEQALAVARQQVENGAQIIDINMDEAMLDSQAAMVRFLNLIASEPDISRVPIMIDSSKWSVIEAGLRCIQGKGIVNSISMKEGIAPFKHQAKLLKRYGAAAVVMAFDEQGQADTYQRKIDICRRAYRILVDEVDFPPEDIIFDPNIFAIATGIEEHNNYAVDFINATRWIKANLPGAKVSGGVSNVSFSFRGNDPVREAIHTVFLYHAIQAGMDMGIVNAGMVGVYDDLEPTLRERVEDVVLNRTPVYQPGEAELTPSERLIEVAETAKSGAKDDSKRNEWRALPVRQRLSHALVHGMNEFITEDTEEVWQAIQAEGGRPLHVIEGPLMDGMNVVGDLFGQGKMFLPQVVKSARVMKQAVAHLLPYIEAEKLLLEAAGADVKTKGKIIIATVKGDVHDIGKNIVTVVLQCNNFEVVNMGVMVPCHEILARAKVEGADIVGLSGLITPSLEEMQYVAAEMQKDEHFRIRKIPLMIGGATTSR
;
A
#
# COMPACT_ATOMS: atom_id res chain seq x y z
N MET A 1 -27.65 -20.49 -1.57
CA MET A 1 -26.99 -20.25 -0.27
C MET A 1 -27.18 -18.78 -0.01
N SER A 2 -27.76 -18.38 1.11
CA SER A 2 -27.89 -16.96 1.45
C SER A 2 -26.50 -16.31 1.40
N ASP A 3 -26.34 -15.25 0.62
CA ASP A 3 -25.10 -14.48 0.59
C ASP A 3 -24.82 -13.96 1.99
N ILE A 4 -23.83 -14.55 2.65
CA ILE A 4 -23.35 -14.08 3.95
C ILE A 4 -22.61 -12.78 3.65
N VAL A 5 -23.25 -11.65 3.96
CA VAL A 5 -22.59 -10.34 3.92
C VAL A 5 -21.54 -10.31 5.03
N VAL A 6 -20.27 -10.50 4.66
CA VAL A 6 -19.16 -10.43 5.61
C VAL A 6 -18.68 -8.98 5.68
N PRO A 7 -18.70 -8.34 6.87
CA PRO A 7 -18.22 -6.97 6.99
C PRO A 7 -16.72 -6.89 6.70
N PRO A 8 -16.20 -5.70 6.34
CA PRO A 8 -14.78 -5.56 6.11
C PRO A 8 -13.99 -5.62 7.43
N MET A 9 -12.74 -6.06 7.34
CA MET A 9 -11.81 -6.01 8.48
C MET A 9 -11.52 -4.55 8.80
N LYS A 10 -11.75 -4.15 10.04
CA LYS A 10 -11.41 -2.81 10.53
C LYS A 10 -10.25 -2.93 11.51
N LEU A 11 -9.12 -2.31 11.18
CA LEU A 11 -7.96 -2.20 12.05
C LEU A 11 -7.86 -0.76 12.55
N ALA A 12 -7.36 -0.57 13.77
CA ALA A 12 -7.25 0.77 14.34
C ALA A 12 -5.78 1.20 14.44
N GLY A 13 -5.49 2.35 13.82
CA GLY A 13 -4.45 3.30 14.24
C GLY A 13 -5.12 4.65 14.53
N LEU A 14 -4.35 5.76 14.56
CA LEU A 14 -4.98 7.10 14.49
C LEU A 14 -5.82 7.26 13.20
N GLU A 15 -5.53 6.47 12.16
CA GLU A 15 -6.33 6.35 10.95
C GLU A 15 -6.88 4.90 10.82
N PRO A 16 -8.20 4.70 10.59
CA PRO A 16 -8.77 3.37 10.45
C PRO A 16 -8.43 2.74 9.09
N VAL A 17 -7.88 1.52 9.11
CA VAL A 17 -7.59 0.73 7.90
C VAL A 17 -8.71 -0.28 7.68
N THR A 18 -9.32 -0.27 6.49
CA THR A 18 -10.44 -1.16 6.14
C THR A 18 -10.02 -2.08 4.98
N ILE A 19 -10.14 -3.40 5.17
CA ILE A 19 -9.64 -4.41 4.21
C ILE A 19 -10.78 -5.33 3.76
N GLY A 20 -10.85 -5.61 2.46
CA GLY A 20 -11.66 -6.69 1.87
C GLY A 20 -13.16 -6.47 1.85
N ALA A 21 -13.60 -5.25 1.53
CA ALA A 21 -14.97 -5.03 1.08
C ALA A 21 -15.14 -5.64 -0.34
N SER A 22 -15.55 -6.91 -0.41
CA SER A 22 -15.97 -7.55 -1.67
C SER A 22 -17.47 -7.51 -1.76
N TYR A 23 -17.97 -7.01 -2.87
CA TYR A 23 -19.39 -6.83 -3.13
C TYR A 23 -19.83 -7.69 -4.28
N SER A 24 -20.96 -8.37 -4.13
CA SER A 24 -21.65 -8.99 -5.24
C SER A 24 -22.03 -7.95 -6.30
N VAL A 25 -22.32 -8.42 -7.52
CA VAL A 25 -22.80 -7.57 -8.63
C VAL A 25 -24.13 -6.88 -8.28
N GLU A 26 -24.87 -7.43 -7.31
CA GLU A 26 -26.10 -6.87 -6.74
C GLU A 26 -25.80 -5.91 -5.57
N ASP A 27 -24.73 -6.13 -4.80
CA ASP A 27 -24.21 -5.22 -3.76
C ASP A 27 -23.57 -3.93 -4.33
N ARG A 28 -23.41 -3.83 -5.65
CA ARG A 28 -23.15 -2.56 -6.34
C ARG A 28 -24.26 -1.52 -6.11
N ALA A 29 -25.38 -1.92 -5.50
CA ALA A 29 -26.46 -1.04 -5.06
C ALA A 29 -26.16 -0.30 -3.74
N GLU A 30 -25.19 -0.72 -2.93
CA GLU A 30 -25.01 -0.24 -1.53
C GLU A 30 -23.78 0.64 -1.22
N GLY A 31 -22.99 1.07 -2.23
CA GLY A 31 -22.12 2.24 -2.07
C GLY A 31 -20.98 2.12 -1.04
N LEU A 32 -20.23 1.03 -1.03
CA LEU A 32 -18.95 0.92 -0.31
C LEU A 32 -17.84 0.79 -1.40
N SER A 33 -16.70 1.43 -1.16
CA SER A 33 -15.58 1.65 -2.09
C SER A 33 -14.87 0.36 -2.50
N PRO A 34 -14.08 0.37 -3.60
CA PRO A 34 -13.11 -0.68 -3.87
C PRO A 34 -12.25 -0.92 -2.62
N SER A 35 -12.10 -2.16 -2.19
CA SER A 35 -11.13 -2.52 -1.16
C SER A 35 -9.75 -1.98 -1.53
N ALA A 36 -8.91 -1.60 -0.56
CA ALA A 36 -7.48 -1.44 -0.82
C ALA A 36 -7.00 -2.67 -1.60
N THR A 37 -6.51 -2.46 -2.83
CA THR A 37 -6.25 -3.56 -3.78
C THR A 37 -5.21 -4.54 -3.22
N PHE A 38 -4.30 -4.03 -2.38
CA PHE A 38 -3.32 -4.79 -1.62
C PHE A 38 -2.80 -3.95 -0.45
N VAL A 39 -2.63 -4.55 0.73
CA VAL A 39 -2.10 -3.87 1.93
C VAL A 39 -0.65 -4.26 2.22
N ASN A 40 0.22 -3.25 2.31
CA ASN A 40 1.65 -3.47 2.57
C ASN A 40 1.93 -3.44 4.07
N ILE A 41 2.43 -4.57 4.59
CA ILE A 41 2.88 -4.70 5.98
C ILE A 41 4.41 -4.58 6.00
N GLY A 42 4.94 -3.57 6.68
CA GLY A 42 6.38 -3.30 6.72
C GLY A 42 7.16 -4.35 7.53
N GLU A 43 8.12 -5.02 6.89
CA GLU A 43 8.89 -6.16 7.47
C GLU A 43 10.16 -5.78 8.26
N ARG A 44 10.63 -4.53 8.18
CA ARG A 44 12.01 -4.17 8.59
C ARG A 44 12.20 -3.99 10.09
N THR A 45 11.11 -3.90 10.83
CA THR A 45 11.05 -3.82 12.31
C THR A 45 11.11 -5.22 12.94
N ASN A 46 12.02 -6.03 12.42
CA ASN A 46 12.17 -7.44 12.78
C ASN A 46 13.63 -7.74 13.13
N VAL A 47 13.89 -8.16 14.37
CA VAL A 47 15.25 -8.45 14.86
C VAL A 47 15.90 -9.61 14.09
N THR A 48 15.13 -10.63 13.71
CA THR A 48 15.66 -11.77 12.93
C THR A 48 15.84 -11.40 11.44
N GLY A 49 14.97 -10.55 10.90
CA GLY A 49 14.92 -10.22 9.47
C GLY A 49 15.79 -9.04 9.04
N SER A 50 16.09 -8.10 9.93
CA SER A 50 16.75 -6.83 9.60
C SER A 50 18.00 -6.61 10.45
N LYS A 51 19.18 -6.78 9.85
CA LYS A 51 20.49 -6.59 10.54
C LYS A 51 20.63 -5.20 11.18
N ALA A 52 20.12 -4.16 10.52
CA ALA A 52 20.18 -2.80 11.02
C ALA A 52 19.31 -2.61 12.26
N PHE A 53 18.08 -3.14 12.24
CA PHE A 53 17.16 -3.08 13.37
C PHE A 53 17.67 -3.92 14.53
N ALA A 54 18.13 -5.15 14.26
CA ALA A 54 18.74 -6.04 15.25
C ALA A 54 19.87 -5.35 16.02
N ARG A 55 20.79 -4.69 15.30
CA ARG A 55 21.89 -3.94 15.91
C ARG A 55 21.39 -2.85 16.87
N MET A 56 20.41 -2.06 16.43
CA MET A 56 19.86 -0.97 17.27
C MET A 56 19.19 -1.52 18.52
N ILE A 57 18.36 -2.55 18.41
CA ILE A 57 17.65 -3.15 19.54
C ILE A 57 18.62 -3.81 20.52
N LEU A 58 19.60 -4.59 20.04
CA LEU A 58 20.59 -5.26 20.88
C LEU A 58 21.51 -4.25 21.61
N ASN A 59 21.75 -3.08 21.02
CA ASN A 59 22.50 -2.00 21.64
C ASN A 59 21.65 -1.11 22.57
N GLY A 60 20.34 -1.35 22.68
CA GLY A 60 19.42 -0.54 23.47
C GLY A 60 19.06 0.82 22.84
N GLU A 61 19.34 1.01 21.55
CA GLU A 61 19.12 2.22 20.76
C GLU A 61 17.67 2.30 20.22
N PHE A 62 16.67 2.13 21.11
CA PHE A 62 15.26 2.06 20.71
C PHE A 62 14.73 3.31 20.00
N GLU A 63 15.22 4.50 20.35
CA GLU A 63 14.84 5.75 19.67
C GLU A 63 15.32 5.79 18.22
N GLN A 64 16.54 5.32 17.95
CA GLN A 64 17.04 5.20 16.56
C GLN A 64 16.24 4.15 15.79
N ALA A 65 15.81 3.09 16.45
CA ALA A 65 14.98 2.05 15.85
C ALA A 65 13.60 2.57 15.42
N LEU A 66 13.05 3.64 16.02
CA LEU A 66 11.82 4.29 15.55
C LEU A 66 11.95 4.84 14.14
N ALA A 67 13.15 5.29 13.74
CA ALA A 67 13.38 5.79 12.38
C ALA A 67 13.15 4.68 11.34
N VAL A 68 13.42 3.42 11.68
CA VAL A 68 13.14 2.27 10.79
C VAL A 68 11.63 2.11 10.60
N ALA A 69 10.84 2.20 11.66
CA ALA A 69 9.39 2.15 11.59
C ALA A 69 8.82 3.35 10.79
N ARG A 70 9.25 4.58 11.12
CA ARG A 70 8.83 5.81 10.42
C ARG A 70 9.12 5.73 8.93
N GLN A 71 10.32 5.31 8.55
CA GLN A 71 10.72 5.20 7.15
C GLN A 71 9.85 4.22 6.36
N GLN A 72 9.36 3.14 7.00
CA GLN A 72 8.45 2.21 6.34
C GLN A 72 7.08 2.85 6.08
N VAL A 73 6.53 3.56 7.06
CA VAL A 73 5.26 4.30 6.89
C VAL A 73 5.39 5.36 5.80
N GLU A 74 6.48 6.12 5.81
CA GLU A 74 6.80 7.12 4.77
C GLU A 74 6.94 6.50 3.37
N ASN A 75 7.38 5.24 3.31
CA ASN A 75 7.50 4.47 2.07
C ASN A 75 6.21 3.68 1.75
N GLY A 76 5.09 3.99 2.41
CA GLY A 76 3.77 3.48 2.09
C GLY A 76 3.35 2.20 2.79
N ALA A 77 4.08 1.75 3.82
CA ALA A 77 3.59 0.68 4.69
C ALA A 77 2.32 1.16 5.43
N GLN A 78 1.25 0.38 5.33
CA GLN A 78 -0.05 0.67 5.93
C GLN A 78 -0.24 -0.05 7.26
N ILE A 79 0.61 -1.03 7.55
CA ILE A 79 0.70 -1.77 8.81
C ILE A 79 2.20 -1.97 9.09
N ILE A 80 2.61 -1.98 10.35
CA ILE A 80 4.00 -2.27 10.74
C ILE A 80 4.06 -3.59 11.50
N ASP A 81 4.84 -4.55 10.98
CA ASP A 81 5.15 -5.82 11.64
C ASP A 81 6.32 -5.64 12.61
N ILE A 82 6.14 -6.03 13.86
CA ILE A 82 7.15 -5.85 14.91
C ILE A 82 7.51 -7.19 15.49
N ASN A 83 8.75 -7.60 15.30
CA ASN A 83 9.29 -8.85 15.83
C ASN A 83 10.52 -8.58 16.70
N MET A 84 10.45 -9.02 17.96
CA MET A 84 11.49 -8.90 18.98
C MET A 84 12.04 -10.26 19.44
N ASP A 85 11.77 -11.33 18.68
CA ASP A 85 12.29 -12.66 18.99
C ASP A 85 13.79 -12.71 18.66
N GLU A 86 14.58 -12.93 19.71
CA GLU A 86 16.02 -13.15 19.64
C GLU A 86 16.46 -13.87 20.92
N ALA A 87 17.39 -14.81 20.81
CA ALA A 87 17.79 -15.65 21.94
C ALA A 87 18.46 -14.85 23.07
N MET A 88 19.13 -13.77 22.72
CA MET A 88 19.89 -12.91 23.64
C MET A 88 19.07 -11.75 24.21
N LEU A 89 17.79 -11.62 23.85
CA LEU A 89 16.94 -10.49 24.22
C LEU A 89 15.81 -10.94 25.16
N ASP A 90 15.47 -10.10 26.14
CA ASP A 90 14.14 -10.18 26.77
C ASP A 90 13.10 -9.66 25.77
N SER A 91 12.64 -10.55 24.90
CA SER A 91 11.69 -10.24 23.82
C SER A 91 10.41 -9.58 24.34
N GLN A 92 9.94 -9.96 25.53
CA GLN A 92 8.72 -9.40 26.11
C GLN A 92 8.95 -7.95 26.55
N ALA A 93 10.02 -7.69 27.29
CA ALA A 93 10.35 -6.34 27.72
C ALA A 93 10.67 -5.42 26.54
N ALA A 94 11.39 -5.92 25.52
CA ALA A 94 11.70 -5.18 24.30
C ALA A 94 10.45 -4.82 23.49
N MET A 95 9.52 -5.77 23.33
CA MET A 95 8.23 -5.54 22.66
C MET A 95 7.45 -4.43 23.35
N VAL A 96 7.25 -4.54 24.67
CA VAL A 96 6.52 -3.53 25.47
C VAL A 96 7.19 -2.16 25.34
N ARG A 97 8.52 -2.10 25.48
CA ARG A 97 9.26 -0.82 25.39
C ARG A 97 9.10 -0.17 24.02
N PHE A 98 9.27 -0.93 22.94
CA PHE A 98 9.21 -0.39 21.59
C PHE A 98 7.80 0.04 21.20
N LEU A 99 6.76 -0.73 21.57
CA LEU A 99 5.36 -0.35 21.31
C LEU A 99 4.96 0.92 22.06
N ASN A 100 5.39 1.10 23.30
CA ASN A 100 5.14 2.33 24.05
C ASN A 100 5.82 3.56 23.41
N LEU A 101 7.02 3.38 22.84
CA LEU A 101 7.70 4.44 22.09
C LEU A 101 6.96 4.77 20.79
N ILE A 102 6.48 3.77 20.06
CA ILE A 102 5.68 3.98 18.85
C ILE A 102 4.40 4.76 19.17
N ALA A 103 3.73 4.45 20.28
CA ALA A 103 2.54 5.17 20.71
C ALA A 103 2.80 6.66 21.00
N SER A 104 4.05 7.04 21.29
CA SER A 104 4.44 8.45 21.49
C SER A 104 4.79 9.19 20.20
N GLU A 105 4.87 8.50 19.06
CA GLU A 105 5.25 9.05 17.76
C GLU A 105 4.04 9.11 16.81
N PRO A 106 3.45 10.30 16.56
CA PRO A 106 2.26 10.44 15.73
C PRO A 106 2.39 9.89 14.31
N ASP A 107 3.56 10.05 13.69
CA ASP A 107 3.83 9.62 12.31
C ASP A 107 3.80 8.09 12.14
N ILE A 108 4.01 7.35 13.24
CA ILE A 108 3.99 5.88 13.25
C ILE A 108 2.67 5.36 13.82
N SER A 109 2.19 5.92 14.94
CA SER A 109 0.96 5.48 15.62
C SER A 109 -0.33 5.66 14.80
N ARG A 110 -0.26 6.37 13.66
CA ARG A 110 -1.36 6.45 12.70
C ARG A 110 -1.69 5.15 11.97
N VAL A 111 -0.74 4.22 11.84
CA VAL A 111 -0.97 2.92 11.19
C VAL A 111 -1.13 1.78 12.22
N PRO A 112 -1.95 0.74 11.93
CA PRO A 112 -2.05 -0.43 12.80
C PRO A 112 -0.74 -1.19 12.97
N ILE A 113 -0.64 -1.92 14.07
CA ILE A 113 0.51 -2.75 14.41
C ILE A 113 0.19 -4.23 14.27
N MET A 114 1.09 -4.97 13.64
CA MET A 114 1.16 -6.42 13.64
C MET A 114 2.21 -6.86 14.67
N ILE A 115 1.78 -7.57 15.71
CA ILE A 115 2.66 -8.08 16.78
C ILE A 115 3.14 -9.47 16.36
N ASP A 116 4.43 -9.57 16.05
CA ASP A 116 5.07 -10.81 15.59
C ASP A 116 5.94 -11.44 16.67
N SER A 117 5.57 -12.66 17.07
CA SER A 117 6.39 -13.50 17.95
C SER A 117 5.93 -14.96 17.92
N SER A 118 6.89 -15.86 18.10
CA SER A 118 6.66 -17.27 18.35
C SER A 118 6.17 -17.57 19.78
N LYS A 119 6.25 -16.60 20.70
CA LYS A 119 5.92 -16.74 22.12
C LYS A 119 4.61 -16.02 22.46
N TRP A 120 3.60 -16.78 22.89
CA TRP A 120 2.31 -16.20 23.30
C TRP A 120 2.43 -15.11 24.39
N SER A 121 3.37 -15.25 25.34
CA SER A 121 3.58 -14.25 26.38
C SER A 121 4.02 -12.88 25.84
N VAL A 122 4.78 -12.87 24.74
CA VAL A 122 5.22 -11.63 24.06
C VAL A 122 4.05 -11.03 23.29
N ILE A 123 3.29 -11.85 22.56
CA ILE A 123 2.07 -11.43 21.86
C ILE A 123 1.09 -10.76 22.83
N GLU A 124 0.78 -11.44 23.94
CA GLU A 124 -0.18 -10.94 24.92
C GLU A 124 0.30 -9.66 25.62
N ALA A 125 1.60 -9.56 25.91
CA ALA A 125 2.18 -8.32 26.43
C ALA A 125 2.06 -7.17 25.43
N GLY A 126 2.32 -7.41 24.14
CA GLY A 126 2.17 -6.41 23.09
C GLY A 126 0.73 -5.95 22.91
N LEU A 127 -0.24 -6.88 22.93
CA LEU A 127 -1.68 -6.58 22.81
C LEU A 127 -2.17 -5.64 23.92
N ARG A 128 -1.59 -5.74 25.11
CA ARG A 128 -1.92 -4.85 26.25
C ARG A 128 -1.32 -3.45 26.11
N CYS A 129 -0.35 -3.25 25.22
CA CYS A 129 0.34 -1.98 25.00
C CYS A 129 -0.23 -1.17 23.84
N ILE A 130 -0.71 -1.85 22.78
CA ILE A 130 -1.25 -1.15 21.62
C ILE A 130 -2.62 -0.51 21.93
N GLN A 131 -2.84 0.67 21.36
CA GLN A 131 -4.15 1.31 21.39
C GLN A 131 -4.91 0.91 20.12
N GLY A 132 -6.13 0.39 20.30
CA GLY A 132 -6.97 -0.05 19.21
C GLY A 132 -6.69 -1.49 18.72
N LYS A 133 -7.33 -1.86 17.62
CA LYS A 133 -7.29 -3.20 17.04
C LYS A 133 -6.05 -3.41 16.17
N GLY A 134 -5.09 -4.16 16.70
CA GLY A 134 -3.92 -4.67 15.96
C GLY A 134 -4.13 -6.07 15.40
N ILE A 135 -3.05 -6.62 14.84
CA ILE A 135 -2.99 -7.98 14.28
C ILE A 135 -1.99 -8.81 15.08
N VAL A 136 -2.34 -10.05 15.38
CA VAL A 136 -1.40 -11.03 15.94
C VAL A 136 -0.80 -11.88 14.82
N ASN A 137 0.53 -11.92 14.78
CA ASN A 137 1.33 -12.78 13.92
C ASN A 137 2.16 -13.74 14.80
N SER A 138 1.71 -14.96 15.06
CA SER A 138 0.52 -15.63 14.54
C SER A 138 0.03 -16.69 15.53
N ILE A 139 -1.11 -17.30 15.24
CA ILE A 139 -1.59 -18.52 15.91
C ILE A 139 -1.62 -19.69 14.92
N SER A 140 -1.55 -20.92 15.42
CA SER A 140 -1.61 -22.13 14.58
C SER A 140 -2.06 -23.36 15.37
N MET A 141 -2.28 -24.48 14.68
CA MET A 141 -2.62 -25.76 15.30
C MET A 141 -1.36 -26.62 15.60
N LYS A 142 -0.16 -26.05 15.52
CA LYS A 142 1.12 -26.74 15.80
C LYS A 142 1.14 -27.46 17.16
N GLU A 143 0.63 -26.79 18.20
CA GLU A 143 0.56 -27.34 19.57
C GLU A 143 -0.79 -28.04 19.85
N GLY A 144 -1.57 -28.29 18.80
CA GLY A 144 -2.91 -28.90 18.86
C GLY A 144 -4.05 -27.89 18.94
N ILE A 145 -5.27 -28.42 18.85
CA ILE A 145 -6.51 -27.63 18.79
C ILE A 145 -6.79 -26.86 20.10
N ALA A 146 -6.46 -27.43 21.26
CA ALA A 146 -6.81 -26.83 22.55
C ALA A 146 -6.07 -25.50 22.79
N PRO A 147 -4.74 -25.40 22.64
CA PRO A 147 -4.02 -24.12 22.67
C PRO A 147 -4.54 -23.13 21.61
N PHE A 148 -4.76 -23.60 20.37
CA PHE A 148 -5.28 -22.77 19.28
C PHE A 148 -6.62 -22.10 19.63
N LYS A 149 -7.59 -22.87 20.15
CA LYS A 149 -8.89 -22.34 20.61
C LYS A 149 -8.74 -21.40 21.80
N HIS A 150 -7.82 -21.69 22.73
CA HIS A 150 -7.56 -20.83 23.88
C HIS A 150 -7.04 -19.46 23.45
N GLN A 151 -6.03 -19.44 22.58
CA GLN A 151 -5.45 -18.23 22.01
C GLN A 151 -6.49 -17.45 21.21
N ALA A 152 -7.26 -18.10 20.33
CA ALA A 152 -8.32 -17.46 19.55
C ALA A 152 -9.40 -16.80 20.43
N LYS A 153 -9.79 -17.43 21.54
CA LYS A 153 -10.73 -16.84 22.52
C LYS A 153 -10.15 -15.59 23.19
N LEU A 154 -8.85 -15.59 23.50
CA LEU A 154 -8.16 -14.42 24.04
C LEU A 154 -8.09 -13.30 22.98
N LEU A 155 -7.72 -13.61 21.74
CA LEU A 155 -7.69 -12.62 20.65
C LEU A 155 -9.06 -11.98 20.43
N LYS A 156 -10.14 -12.78 20.44
CA LYS A 156 -11.52 -12.26 20.38
C LYS A 156 -11.83 -11.32 21.55
N ARG A 157 -11.35 -11.64 22.75
CA ARG A 157 -11.53 -10.80 23.94
C ARG A 157 -10.75 -9.49 23.87
N TYR A 158 -9.53 -9.52 23.33
CA TYR A 158 -8.72 -8.32 23.08
C TYR A 158 -9.24 -7.51 21.87
N GLY A 159 -10.08 -8.11 21.03
CA GLY A 159 -10.58 -7.48 19.80
C GLY A 159 -9.49 -7.36 18.74
N ALA A 160 -8.56 -8.32 18.66
CA ALA A 160 -7.46 -8.34 17.69
C ALA A 160 -7.77 -9.24 16.49
N ALA A 161 -7.26 -8.87 15.31
CA ALA A 161 -7.23 -9.78 14.16
C ALA A 161 -6.09 -10.80 14.30
N ALA A 162 -6.17 -11.92 13.58
CA ALA A 162 -5.23 -13.02 13.73
C ALA A 162 -4.70 -13.51 12.38
N VAL A 163 -3.38 -13.54 12.24
CA VAL A 163 -2.71 -14.38 11.26
C VAL A 163 -2.78 -15.83 11.74
N VAL A 164 -3.27 -16.71 10.87
CA VAL A 164 -3.40 -18.14 11.09
C VAL A 164 -2.47 -18.85 10.12
N MET A 165 -1.36 -19.36 10.64
CA MET A 165 -0.39 -20.09 9.83
C MET A 165 -0.98 -21.42 9.39
N ALA A 166 -0.71 -21.83 8.15
CA ALA A 166 -0.97 -23.17 7.67
C ALA A 166 0.04 -24.18 8.28
N PHE A 167 -0.05 -24.37 9.60
CA PHE A 167 0.78 -25.27 10.41
C PHE A 167 -0.15 -26.00 11.39
N ASP A 168 -0.17 -27.34 11.31
CA ASP A 168 -0.90 -28.20 12.25
C ASP A 168 0.01 -29.20 12.97
N GLU A 169 -0.57 -30.17 13.66
CA GLU A 169 0.15 -31.18 14.44
C GLU A 169 1.11 -32.05 13.60
N GLN A 170 0.94 -32.06 12.27
CA GLN A 170 1.76 -32.82 11.33
C GLN A 170 2.87 -31.98 10.70
N GLY A 171 2.93 -30.67 10.95
CA GLY A 171 3.94 -29.77 10.41
C GLY A 171 3.36 -28.65 9.55
N GLN A 172 4.25 -27.96 8.84
CA GLN A 172 3.88 -26.88 7.91
C GLN A 172 3.25 -27.44 6.63
N ALA A 173 2.28 -26.72 6.07
CA ALA A 173 1.71 -27.02 4.77
C ALA A 173 2.61 -26.53 3.63
N ASP A 174 3.29 -27.47 3.00
CA ASP A 174 4.16 -27.31 1.83
C ASP A 174 3.38 -27.35 0.51
N THR A 175 2.47 -28.32 0.35
CA THR A 175 1.67 -28.54 -0.87
C THR A 175 0.34 -27.79 -0.88
N TYR A 176 -0.20 -27.53 -2.07
CA TYR A 176 -1.54 -26.92 -2.25
C TYR A 176 -2.62 -27.62 -1.41
N GLN A 177 -2.69 -28.95 -1.46
CA GLN A 177 -3.72 -29.72 -0.76
C GLN A 177 -3.60 -29.56 0.76
N ARG A 178 -2.38 -29.62 1.31
CA ARG A 178 -2.15 -29.39 2.74
C ARG A 178 -2.53 -27.98 3.16
N LYS A 179 -2.21 -26.96 2.35
CA LYS A 179 -2.55 -25.56 2.63
C LYS A 179 -4.07 -25.40 2.77
N ILE A 180 -4.85 -25.89 1.80
CA ILE A 180 -6.31 -25.75 1.84
C ILE A 180 -6.96 -26.57 2.96
N ASP A 181 -6.44 -27.75 3.29
CA ASP A 181 -7.00 -28.59 4.34
C ASP A 181 -6.80 -27.98 5.73
N ILE A 182 -5.60 -27.45 6.01
CA ILE A 182 -5.33 -26.76 7.27
C ILE A 182 -6.15 -25.47 7.38
N CYS A 183 -6.16 -24.62 6.34
CA CYS A 183 -6.94 -23.38 6.37
C CYS A 183 -8.44 -23.65 6.53
N ARG A 184 -8.99 -24.66 5.84
CA ARG A 184 -10.40 -25.08 6.00
C ARG A 184 -10.67 -25.53 7.43
N ARG A 185 -9.83 -26.40 7.99
CA ARG A 185 -9.99 -26.90 9.37
C ARG A 185 -9.91 -25.77 10.38
N ALA A 186 -8.92 -24.89 10.27
CA ALA A 186 -8.76 -23.73 11.12
C ALA A 186 -9.96 -22.78 11.03
N TYR A 187 -10.45 -22.48 9.83
CA TYR A 187 -11.64 -21.64 9.62
C TYR A 187 -12.86 -22.20 10.33
N ARG A 188 -13.15 -23.50 10.16
CA ARG A 188 -14.28 -24.17 10.83
C ARG A 188 -14.16 -24.11 12.34
N ILE A 189 -12.98 -24.33 12.89
CA ILE A 189 -12.74 -24.21 14.32
C ILE A 189 -12.97 -22.77 14.80
N LEU A 190 -12.42 -21.78 14.09
CA LEU A 190 -12.51 -20.37 14.47
C LEU A 190 -13.94 -19.86 14.38
N VAL A 191 -14.60 -20.06 13.24
CA VAL A 191 -15.93 -19.54 12.97
C VAL A 191 -17.02 -20.36 13.68
N ASP A 192 -17.03 -21.69 13.51
CA ASP A 192 -18.16 -22.50 13.98
C ASP A 192 -18.06 -22.82 15.48
N GLU A 193 -16.86 -22.91 16.06
CA GLU A 193 -16.68 -23.32 17.47
C GLU A 193 -16.23 -22.20 18.42
N VAL A 194 -15.43 -21.24 17.95
CA VAL A 194 -14.95 -20.09 18.75
C VAL A 194 -15.82 -18.84 18.53
N ASP A 195 -16.61 -18.83 17.45
CA ASP A 195 -17.37 -17.66 17.00
C ASP A 195 -16.43 -16.46 16.77
N PHE A 196 -15.27 -16.73 16.15
CA PHE A 196 -14.30 -15.72 15.78
C PHE A 196 -14.76 -15.01 14.49
N PRO A 197 -14.70 -13.66 14.40
CA PRO A 197 -15.16 -12.94 13.23
C PRO A 197 -14.37 -13.37 11.98
N PRO A 198 -15.02 -13.89 10.92
CA PRO A 198 -14.31 -14.40 9.74
C PRO A 198 -13.50 -13.32 9.02
N GLU A 199 -13.97 -12.07 9.05
CA GLU A 199 -13.28 -10.91 8.48
C GLU A 199 -11.95 -10.58 9.17
N ASP A 200 -11.76 -11.05 10.40
CA ASP A 200 -10.54 -10.85 11.21
C ASP A 200 -9.53 -11.99 11.09
N ILE A 201 -9.85 -13.00 10.27
CA ILE A 201 -8.97 -14.12 9.99
C ILE A 201 -8.10 -13.77 8.78
N ILE A 202 -6.79 -13.81 8.97
CA ILE A 202 -5.79 -13.69 7.92
C ILE A 202 -5.08 -15.02 7.80
N PHE A 203 -5.32 -15.79 6.75
CA PHE A 203 -4.54 -16.99 6.51
C PHE A 203 -3.16 -16.63 5.96
N ASP A 204 -2.13 -17.28 6.50
CA ASP A 204 -0.81 -17.38 5.87
C ASP A 204 -0.62 -18.82 5.38
N PRO A 205 -0.82 -19.09 4.08
CA PRO A 205 -0.58 -20.40 3.47
C PRO A 205 0.90 -20.81 3.38
N ASN A 206 1.83 -20.10 4.03
CA ASN A 206 3.28 -20.25 4.00
C ASN A 206 3.89 -19.95 2.62
N ILE A 207 4.60 -18.82 2.53
CA ILE A 207 5.51 -18.53 1.42
C ILE A 207 6.87 -19.18 1.72
N PHE A 208 7.27 -20.13 0.87
CA PHE A 208 8.58 -20.78 0.94
C PHE A 208 9.52 -20.33 -0.17
N ALA A 209 10.81 -20.57 0.05
CA ALA A 209 11.85 -20.30 -0.93
C ALA A 209 11.70 -21.22 -2.14
N ILE A 210 11.78 -20.64 -3.34
CA ILE A 210 11.83 -21.35 -4.62
C ILE A 210 13.26 -21.30 -5.19
N ALA A 211 13.51 -22.06 -6.27
CA ALA A 211 14.84 -22.18 -6.88
C ALA A 211 15.93 -22.57 -5.87
N THR A 212 15.62 -23.49 -4.96
CA THR A 212 16.58 -23.97 -3.96
C THR A 212 17.50 -25.08 -4.49
N GLY A 213 17.30 -25.52 -5.74
CA GLY A 213 17.95 -26.71 -6.32
C GLY A 213 17.31 -28.04 -5.91
N ILE A 214 16.14 -28.02 -5.26
CA ILE A 214 15.37 -29.20 -4.84
C ILE A 214 14.06 -29.18 -5.61
N GLU A 215 13.77 -30.25 -6.36
CA GLU A 215 12.66 -30.29 -7.32
C GLU A 215 11.31 -30.13 -6.62
N GLU A 216 11.17 -30.72 -5.43
CA GLU A 216 9.97 -30.64 -4.59
C GLU A 216 9.61 -29.21 -4.20
N HIS A 217 10.56 -28.28 -4.23
CA HIS A 217 10.36 -26.88 -3.86
C HIS A 217 9.92 -26.00 -5.04
N ASN A 218 10.00 -26.49 -6.28
CA ASN A 218 9.72 -25.72 -7.48
C ASN A 218 8.27 -25.20 -7.50
N ASN A 219 7.33 -25.96 -6.94
CA ASN A 219 5.91 -25.61 -6.99
C ASN A 219 5.43 -24.75 -5.82
N TYR A 220 6.27 -24.39 -4.84
CA TYR A 220 5.82 -23.73 -3.61
C TYR A 220 5.12 -22.38 -3.85
N ALA A 221 5.61 -21.56 -4.79
CA ALA A 221 4.96 -20.29 -5.13
C ALA A 221 3.61 -20.51 -5.83
N VAL A 222 3.53 -21.47 -6.76
CA VAL A 222 2.28 -21.88 -7.44
C VAL A 222 1.27 -22.42 -6.43
N ASP A 223 1.69 -23.26 -5.50
CA ASP A 223 0.85 -23.83 -4.45
C ASP A 223 0.28 -22.75 -3.54
N PHE A 224 1.08 -21.73 -3.19
CA PHE A 224 0.59 -20.56 -2.46
C PHE A 224 -0.45 -19.80 -3.28
N ILE A 225 -0.18 -19.45 -4.54
CA ILE A 225 -1.10 -18.70 -5.41
C ILE A 225 -2.43 -19.45 -5.59
N ASN A 226 -2.37 -20.77 -5.78
CA ASN A 226 -3.56 -21.60 -5.91
C ASN A 226 -4.32 -21.73 -4.59
N ALA A 227 -3.63 -21.88 -3.47
CA ALA A 227 -4.26 -21.92 -2.15
C ALA A 227 -4.95 -20.59 -1.83
N THR A 228 -4.34 -19.45 -2.18
CA THR A 228 -4.95 -18.12 -2.09
C THR A 228 -6.28 -18.09 -2.84
N ARG A 229 -6.30 -18.46 -4.12
CA ARG A 229 -7.53 -18.51 -4.92
C ARG A 229 -8.60 -19.40 -4.28
N TRP A 230 -8.20 -20.56 -3.76
CA TRP A 230 -9.12 -21.47 -3.09
C TRP A 230 -9.68 -20.87 -1.79
N ILE A 231 -8.84 -20.29 -0.94
CA ILE A 231 -9.24 -19.66 0.32
C ILE A 231 -10.26 -18.56 0.04
N LYS A 232 -9.97 -17.67 -0.91
CA LYS A 232 -10.87 -16.56 -1.26
C LYS A 232 -12.23 -17.04 -1.81
N ALA A 233 -12.24 -18.15 -2.54
CA ALA A 233 -13.47 -18.72 -3.08
C ALA A 233 -14.29 -19.54 -2.07
N ASN A 234 -13.66 -20.09 -1.01
CA ASN A 234 -14.29 -21.11 -0.15
C ASN A 234 -14.42 -20.71 1.32
N LEU A 235 -13.68 -19.69 1.79
CA LEU A 235 -13.65 -19.25 3.19
C LEU A 235 -14.08 -17.78 3.25
N PRO A 236 -15.40 -17.49 3.23
CA PRO A 236 -15.92 -16.13 3.17
C PRO A 236 -15.36 -15.24 4.28
N GLY A 237 -15.03 -13.99 3.96
CA GLY A 237 -14.47 -13.04 4.92
C GLY A 237 -12.98 -13.14 5.16
N ALA A 238 -12.41 -14.34 5.06
CA ALA A 238 -11.01 -14.54 5.35
C ALA A 238 -10.11 -13.77 4.36
N LYS A 239 -8.99 -13.29 4.88
CA LYS A 239 -7.93 -12.65 4.11
C LYS A 239 -6.76 -13.59 3.91
N VAL A 240 -5.91 -13.26 2.95
CA VAL A 240 -4.66 -13.98 2.70
C VAL A 240 -3.47 -13.02 2.80
N SER A 241 -2.45 -13.45 3.55
CA SER A 241 -1.15 -12.79 3.71
C SER A 241 0.00 -13.77 3.52
N GLY A 242 1.22 -13.25 3.55
CA GLY A 242 2.44 -14.04 3.63
C GLY A 242 3.70 -13.17 3.71
N GLY A 243 4.78 -13.77 4.24
CA GLY A 243 6.13 -13.20 4.21
C GLY A 243 6.75 -13.24 2.82
N VAL A 244 6.56 -12.18 2.02
CA VAL A 244 6.96 -12.14 0.60
C VAL A 244 8.46 -12.32 0.45
N SER A 245 9.25 -11.73 1.34
CA SER A 245 10.71 -11.85 1.32
C SER A 245 11.26 -13.29 1.38
N ASN A 246 10.45 -14.26 1.84
CA ASN A 246 10.83 -15.66 1.92
C ASN A 246 10.93 -16.34 0.55
N VAL A 247 10.14 -15.90 -0.45
CA VAL A 247 10.12 -16.53 -1.78
C VAL A 247 11.48 -16.48 -2.46
N SER A 248 12.25 -15.41 -2.21
CA SER A 248 13.53 -15.14 -2.87
C SER A 248 14.76 -15.44 -1.99
N PHE A 249 14.59 -16.24 -0.93
CA PHE A 249 15.67 -16.55 0.02
C PHE A 249 16.91 -17.17 -0.63
N SER A 250 16.72 -17.99 -1.67
CA SER A 250 17.79 -18.64 -2.46
C SER A 250 18.73 -17.63 -3.12
N PHE A 251 18.28 -16.39 -3.31
CA PHE A 251 19.03 -15.32 -3.98
C PHE A 251 19.52 -14.23 -3.00
N ARG A 252 19.67 -14.55 -1.71
CA ARG A 252 20.22 -13.63 -0.70
C ARG A 252 21.56 -13.04 -1.16
N GLY A 253 21.66 -11.71 -1.11
CA GLY A 253 22.83 -10.96 -1.60
C GLY A 253 22.79 -10.61 -3.09
N ASN A 254 21.67 -10.88 -3.78
CA ASN A 254 21.37 -10.39 -5.12
C ASN A 254 20.02 -9.66 -5.12
N ASP A 255 20.02 -8.44 -4.58
CA ASP A 255 18.78 -7.67 -4.38
C ASP A 255 18.00 -7.41 -5.69
N PRO A 256 18.63 -7.09 -6.85
CA PRO A 256 17.89 -6.93 -8.10
C PRO A 256 17.03 -8.14 -8.49
N VAL A 257 17.58 -9.35 -8.35
CA VAL A 257 16.82 -10.59 -8.64
C VAL A 257 15.74 -10.81 -7.60
N ARG A 258 16.01 -10.52 -6.32
CA ARG A 258 15.01 -10.65 -5.25
C ARG A 258 13.82 -9.71 -5.48
N GLU A 259 14.08 -8.46 -5.84
CA GLU A 259 13.05 -7.47 -6.17
C GLU A 259 12.20 -7.89 -7.37
N ALA A 260 12.83 -8.44 -8.41
CA ALA A 260 12.12 -8.98 -9.56
C ALA A 260 11.21 -10.16 -9.17
N ILE A 261 11.71 -11.11 -8.36
CA ILE A 261 10.91 -12.23 -7.85
C ILE A 261 9.74 -11.72 -7.01
N HIS A 262 9.96 -10.74 -6.11
CA HIS A 262 8.89 -10.15 -5.30
C HIS A 262 7.80 -9.51 -6.16
N THR A 263 8.22 -8.74 -7.17
CA THR A 263 7.31 -8.01 -8.07
C THR A 263 6.44 -8.99 -8.87
N VAL A 264 7.04 -10.02 -9.47
CA VAL A 264 6.31 -11.05 -10.23
C VAL A 264 5.40 -11.89 -9.33
N PHE A 265 5.90 -12.32 -8.17
CA PHE A 265 5.10 -13.09 -7.21
C PHE A 265 3.87 -12.31 -6.74
N LEU A 266 4.06 -11.05 -6.34
CA LEU A 266 2.97 -10.18 -5.90
C LEU A 266 1.95 -9.93 -7.00
N TYR A 267 2.40 -9.66 -8.23
CA TYR A 267 1.51 -9.46 -9.39
C TYR A 267 0.52 -10.63 -9.54
N HIS A 268 1.01 -11.87 -9.53
CA HIS A 268 0.16 -13.05 -9.68
C HIS A 268 -0.62 -13.40 -8.41
N ALA A 269 -0.05 -13.23 -7.22
CA ALA A 269 -0.72 -13.53 -5.96
C ALA A 269 -1.89 -12.57 -5.70
N ILE A 270 -1.73 -11.28 -6.01
CA ILE A 270 -2.79 -10.27 -5.88
C ILE A 270 -3.92 -10.56 -6.86
N GLN A 271 -3.62 -10.93 -8.11
CA GLN A 271 -4.64 -11.39 -9.06
C GLN A 271 -5.39 -12.65 -8.59
N ALA A 272 -4.74 -13.52 -7.82
CA ALA A 272 -5.39 -14.67 -7.18
C ALA A 272 -6.21 -14.31 -5.93
N GLY A 273 -6.14 -13.05 -5.46
CA GLY A 273 -6.90 -12.52 -4.35
C GLY A 273 -6.14 -12.37 -3.03
N MET A 274 -4.80 -12.29 -3.07
CA MET A 274 -3.99 -11.95 -1.89
C MET A 274 -4.30 -10.52 -1.44
N ASP A 275 -4.71 -10.34 -0.19
CA ASP A 275 -5.21 -9.05 0.31
C ASP A 275 -4.09 -8.17 0.90
N MET A 276 -3.05 -8.80 1.44
CA MET A 276 -1.95 -8.11 2.14
C MET A 276 -0.67 -8.93 2.08
N GLY A 277 0.48 -8.33 2.38
CA GLY A 277 1.74 -9.06 2.45
C GLY A 277 2.78 -8.35 3.31
N ILE A 278 3.60 -9.15 3.99
CA ILE A 278 4.77 -8.67 4.75
C ILE A 278 5.91 -8.48 3.75
N VAL A 279 6.24 -7.21 3.51
CA VAL A 279 7.13 -6.75 2.44
C VAL A 279 8.08 -5.68 2.93
N ASN A 280 9.22 -5.54 2.25
CA ASN A 280 9.94 -4.29 2.27
C ASN A 280 9.29 -3.32 1.29
N ALA A 281 8.43 -2.43 1.79
CA ALA A 281 7.62 -1.52 0.97
C ALA A 281 8.45 -0.68 -0.03
N GLY A 282 9.73 -0.42 0.24
CA GLY A 282 10.62 0.31 -0.68
C GLY A 282 11.24 -0.51 -1.81
N MET A 283 11.13 -1.84 -1.79
CA MET A 283 11.78 -2.78 -2.73
C MET A 283 10.80 -3.40 -3.74
N VAL A 284 9.53 -2.98 -3.74
CA VAL A 284 8.55 -3.47 -4.72
C VAL A 284 8.66 -2.60 -6.00
N GLY A 285 9.01 -3.23 -7.12
CA GLY A 285 9.15 -2.60 -8.43
C GLY A 285 7.84 -2.53 -9.20
N VAL A 286 7.85 -1.84 -10.35
CA VAL A 286 6.74 -1.86 -11.32
C VAL A 286 6.95 -3.06 -12.23
N TYR A 287 5.94 -3.90 -12.37
CA TYR A 287 6.05 -5.17 -13.09
C TYR A 287 6.42 -5.01 -14.58
N ASP A 288 5.95 -3.95 -15.23
CA ASP A 288 6.22 -3.67 -16.65
C ASP A 288 7.65 -3.16 -16.90
N ASP A 289 8.32 -2.61 -15.89
CA ASP A 289 9.66 -2.05 -16.00
C ASP A 289 10.76 -3.11 -15.82
N LEU A 290 10.38 -4.34 -15.44
CA LEU A 290 11.32 -5.45 -15.39
C LEU A 290 11.87 -5.73 -16.78
N GLU A 291 13.20 -5.86 -16.90
CA GLU A 291 13.84 -6.22 -18.15
C GLU A 291 13.21 -7.51 -18.71
N PRO A 292 12.79 -7.55 -19.99
CA PRO A 292 11.97 -8.63 -20.51
C PRO A 292 12.51 -10.03 -20.27
N THR A 293 13.83 -10.22 -20.43
CA THR A 293 14.49 -11.52 -20.22
C THR A 293 14.46 -11.92 -18.74
N LEU A 294 14.83 -11.00 -17.84
CA LEU A 294 14.76 -11.23 -16.40
C LEU A 294 13.32 -11.53 -15.96
N ARG A 295 12.33 -10.78 -16.47
CA ARG A 295 10.92 -11.00 -16.16
C ARG A 295 10.46 -12.40 -16.58
N GLU A 296 10.74 -12.80 -17.82
CA GLU A 296 10.40 -14.14 -18.32
C GLU A 296 11.00 -15.24 -17.44
N ARG A 297 12.29 -15.11 -17.10
CA ARG A 297 13.04 -16.08 -16.30
C ARG A 297 12.52 -16.17 -14.87
N VAL A 298 12.20 -15.04 -14.27
CA VAL A 298 11.59 -14.98 -12.93
C VAL A 298 10.19 -15.60 -12.95
N GLU A 299 9.38 -15.31 -13.96
CA GLU A 299 8.06 -15.92 -14.10
C GLU A 299 8.14 -17.44 -14.29
N ASP A 300 9.11 -17.95 -15.06
CA ASP A 300 9.30 -19.39 -15.23
C ASP A 300 9.56 -20.08 -13.89
N VAL A 301 10.32 -19.43 -12.99
CA VAL A 301 10.59 -19.94 -11.64
C VAL A 301 9.38 -19.77 -10.71
N VAL A 302 8.78 -18.58 -10.66
CA VAL A 302 7.64 -18.26 -9.76
C VAL A 302 6.40 -19.08 -10.11
N LEU A 303 6.14 -19.27 -11.40
CA LEU A 303 4.97 -19.99 -11.90
C LEU A 303 5.27 -21.44 -12.27
N ASN A 304 6.50 -21.90 -12.03
CA ASN A 304 6.97 -23.26 -12.37
C ASN A 304 6.63 -23.64 -13.83
N ARG A 305 6.89 -22.72 -14.77
CA ARG A 305 6.61 -22.94 -16.20
C ARG A 305 7.77 -23.69 -16.84
N THR A 306 7.43 -24.59 -17.76
CA THR A 306 8.43 -25.16 -18.66
C THR A 306 8.92 -24.07 -19.62
N PRO A 307 10.23 -23.78 -19.66
CA PRO A 307 10.75 -22.76 -20.55
C PRO A 307 10.56 -23.15 -22.01
N VAL A 308 10.43 -22.16 -22.88
CA VAL A 308 10.47 -22.36 -24.33
C VAL A 308 11.91 -22.10 -24.80
N TYR A 309 12.53 -23.13 -25.37
CA TYR A 309 13.92 -23.07 -25.83
C TYR A 309 14.00 -22.79 -27.33
N GLN A 310 15.00 -22.01 -27.73
CA GLN A 310 15.32 -21.88 -29.14
C GLN A 310 16.07 -23.12 -29.65
N PRO A 311 15.95 -23.48 -30.94
CA PRO A 311 16.70 -24.61 -31.50
C PRO A 311 18.21 -24.46 -31.28
N GLY A 312 18.81 -25.39 -30.54
CA GLY A 312 20.24 -25.40 -30.21
C GLY A 312 20.63 -24.75 -28.88
N GLU A 313 19.65 -24.24 -28.12
CA GLU A 313 19.86 -23.75 -26.74
C GLU A 313 19.98 -24.94 -25.76
N ALA A 314 20.73 -24.76 -24.67
CA ALA A 314 20.81 -25.77 -23.62
C ALA A 314 19.47 -25.87 -22.86
N GLU A 315 18.99 -27.11 -22.66
CA GLU A 315 17.75 -27.39 -21.91
C GLU A 315 17.97 -27.29 -20.40
N LEU A 316 18.22 -26.07 -19.93
CA LEU A 316 18.40 -25.75 -18.51
C LEU A 316 17.06 -25.57 -17.81
N THR A 317 16.95 -26.02 -16.56
CA THR A 317 15.76 -25.82 -15.73
C THR A 317 15.46 -24.32 -15.52
N PRO A 318 14.22 -23.92 -15.17
CA PRO A 318 13.90 -22.53 -14.85
C PRO A 318 14.86 -21.89 -13.84
N SER A 319 15.23 -22.66 -12.80
CA SER A 319 16.15 -22.21 -11.75
C SER A 319 17.55 -21.95 -12.29
N GLU A 320 18.09 -22.84 -13.11
CA GLU A 320 19.41 -22.67 -13.74
C GLU A 320 19.43 -21.47 -14.69
N ARG A 321 18.39 -21.31 -15.52
CA ARG A 321 18.24 -20.15 -16.42
C ARG A 321 18.19 -18.83 -15.63
N LEU A 322 17.52 -18.81 -14.48
CA LEU A 322 17.48 -17.62 -13.62
C LEU A 322 18.84 -17.36 -12.95
N ILE A 323 19.59 -18.39 -12.57
CA ILE A 323 20.94 -18.24 -12.01
C ILE A 323 21.90 -17.60 -13.02
N GLU A 324 21.86 -18.00 -14.29
CA GLU A 324 22.69 -17.39 -15.36
C GLU A 324 22.44 -15.87 -15.48
N VAL A 325 21.17 -15.47 -15.44
CA VAL A 325 20.80 -14.04 -15.45
C VAL A 325 21.15 -13.36 -14.11
N ALA A 326 21.09 -14.07 -13.00
CA ALA A 326 21.43 -13.53 -11.69
C ALA A 326 22.91 -13.13 -11.61
N GLU A 327 23.82 -13.89 -12.21
CA GLU A 327 25.25 -13.58 -12.24
C GLU A 327 25.56 -12.31 -13.06
N THR A 328 24.83 -12.10 -14.15
CA THR A 328 24.95 -10.89 -14.97
C THR A 328 24.29 -9.68 -14.32
N ALA A 329 23.15 -9.86 -13.64
CA ALA A 329 22.49 -8.79 -12.87
C ALA A 329 23.33 -8.31 -11.67
N LYS A 330 24.02 -9.22 -10.99
CA LYS A 330 24.88 -8.91 -9.83
C LYS A 330 26.10 -8.08 -10.20
N SER A 331 26.63 -8.26 -11.42
CA SER A 331 27.73 -7.45 -11.94
C SER A 331 27.26 -6.09 -12.47
N GLY A 332 26.07 -6.01 -13.09
CA GLY A 332 25.44 -4.76 -13.51
C GLY A 332 25.05 -3.82 -12.36
N ALA A 333 24.69 -4.36 -11.18
CA ALA A 333 24.33 -3.55 -10.00
C ALA A 333 25.50 -2.78 -9.37
N LYS A 334 26.76 -3.09 -9.74
CA LYS A 334 27.96 -2.30 -9.36
C LYS A 334 28.28 -1.19 -10.35
N ASP A 335 27.59 -1.13 -11.47
CA ASP A 335 27.80 -0.14 -12.51
C ASP A 335 26.78 0.99 -12.35
N ASP A 336 27.13 2.01 -11.56
CA ASP A 336 26.33 3.23 -11.37
C ASP A 336 26.03 3.95 -12.70
N SER A 337 26.75 3.62 -13.80
CA SER A 337 26.48 4.17 -15.12
C SER A 337 25.10 3.76 -15.65
N LYS A 338 24.64 2.53 -15.41
CA LYS A 338 23.31 2.06 -15.82
C LYS A 338 22.18 2.68 -15.00
N ARG A 339 22.42 2.86 -13.69
CA ARG A 339 21.44 3.46 -12.78
C ARG A 339 21.07 4.89 -13.16
N ASN A 340 21.94 5.58 -13.91
CA ASN A 340 21.73 6.93 -14.41
C ASN A 340 21.55 7.00 -15.93
N GLU A 341 21.37 5.89 -16.66
CA GLU A 341 21.13 5.93 -18.12
C GLU A 341 19.92 6.80 -18.48
N TRP A 342 18.87 6.76 -17.64
CA TRP A 342 17.70 7.63 -17.78
C TRP A 342 18.05 9.13 -17.74
N ARG A 343 19.20 9.53 -17.15
CA ARG A 343 19.67 10.92 -17.14
C ARG A 343 20.07 11.42 -18.53
N ALA A 344 20.42 10.51 -19.45
CA ALA A 344 20.71 10.85 -20.84
C ALA A 344 19.44 11.10 -21.67
N LEU A 345 18.26 10.76 -21.16
CA LEU A 345 16.99 11.04 -21.82
C LEU A 345 16.69 12.55 -21.85
N PRO A 346 15.86 13.01 -22.81
CA PRO A 346 15.33 14.37 -22.79
C PRO A 346 14.64 14.69 -21.46
N VAL A 347 14.81 15.91 -20.94
CA VAL A 347 14.35 16.32 -19.61
C VAL A 347 12.88 16.00 -19.31
N ARG A 348 11.97 16.08 -20.30
CA ARG A 348 10.55 15.70 -20.12
C ARG A 348 10.39 14.22 -19.76
N GLN A 349 11.17 13.34 -20.40
CA GLN A 349 11.18 11.91 -20.10
C GLN A 349 11.84 11.64 -18.75
N ARG A 350 12.85 12.43 -18.37
CA ARG A 350 13.48 12.35 -17.03
C ARG A 350 12.50 12.69 -15.91
N LEU A 351 11.70 13.74 -16.07
CA LEU A 351 10.63 14.11 -15.13
C LEU A 351 9.59 12.99 -14.99
N SER A 352 9.13 12.44 -16.12
CA SER A 352 8.18 11.31 -16.11
C SER A 352 8.77 10.09 -15.40
N HIS A 353 10.01 9.72 -15.71
CA HIS A 353 10.73 8.64 -15.04
C HIS A 353 10.87 8.90 -13.52
N ALA A 354 11.28 10.10 -13.12
CA ALA A 354 11.40 10.46 -11.70
C ALA A 354 10.06 10.35 -10.96
N LEU A 355 8.95 10.74 -11.60
CA LEU A 355 7.61 10.60 -11.03
C LEU A 355 7.19 9.13 -10.91
N VAL A 356 7.30 8.33 -11.98
CA VAL A 356 6.91 6.91 -12.01
C VAL A 356 7.66 6.10 -10.96
N HIS A 357 8.96 6.34 -10.80
CA HIS A 357 9.80 5.62 -9.83
C HIS A 357 9.90 6.28 -8.45
N GLY A 358 9.24 7.44 -8.27
CA GLY A 358 9.27 8.22 -7.04
C GLY A 358 10.70 8.64 -6.63
N MET A 359 11.53 9.05 -7.57
CA MET A 359 12.90 9.54 -7.34
C MET A 359 12.93 11.06 -7.13
N ASN A 360 13.49 11.50 -6.01
CA ASN A 360 13.48 12.92 -5.61
C ASN A 360 14.84 13.65 -5.78
N GLU A 361 15.90 12.92 -6.14
CA GLU A 361 17.28 13.43 -6.12
C GLU A 361 17.52 14.56 -7.15
N PHE A 362 17.03 14.39 -8.39
CA PHE A 362 17.24 15.34 -9.50
C PHE A 362 15.98 16.12 -9.88
N ILE A 363 14.88 15.93 -9.16
CA ILE A 363 13.58 16.46 -9.59
C ILE A 363 13.60 17.99 -9.67
N THR A 364 14.27 18.65 -8.73
CA THR A 364 14.40 20.11 -8.68
C THR A 364 15.18 20.63 -9.89
N GLU A 365 16.31 20.00 -10.22
CA GLU A 365 17.18 20.37 -11.34
C GLU A 365 16.47 20.17 -12.69
N ASP A 366 15.80 19.03 -12.86
CA ASP A 366 15.05 18.72 -14.09
C ASP A 366 13.84 19.65 -14.25
N THR A 367 13.17 20.00 -13.14
CA THR A 367 12.05 20.95 -13.15
C THR A 367 12.53 22.34 -13.56
N GLU A 368 13.70 22.78 -13.08
CA GLU A 368 14.33 24.03 -13.49
C GLU A 368 14.70 24.02 -14.97
N GLU A 369 15.29 22.94 -15.48
CA GLU A 369 15.67 22.83 -16.90
C GLU A 369 14.45 22.92 -17.82
N VAL A 370 13.34 22.24 -17.48
CA VAL A 370 12.07 22.39 -18.22
C VAL A 370 11.52 23.79 -18.09
N TRP A 371 11.59 24.39 -16.91
CA TRP A 371 11.13 25.76 -16.70
C TRP A 371 11.88 26.75 -17.59
N GLN A 372 13.22 26.70 -17.62
CA GLN A 372 14.04 27.57 -18.48
C GLN A 372 13.71 27.39 -19.97
N ALA A 373 13.51 26.15 -20.42
CA ALA A 373 13.11 25.88 -21.81
C ALA A 373 11.72 26.48 -22.14
N ILE A 374 10.74 26.28 -21.26
CA ILE A 374 9.39 26.84 -21.42
C ILE A 374 9.42 28.37 -21.37
N GLN A 375 10.22 28.96 -20.47
CA GLN A 375 10.37 30.41 -20.33
C GLN A 375 10.96 31.03 -21.60
N ALA A 376 11.96 30.39 -22.21
CA ALA A 376 12.58 30.86 -23.46
C ALA A 376 11.59 30.92 -24.63
N GLU A 377 10.55 30.09 -24.62
CA GLU A 377 9.46 30.07 -25.60
C GLU A 377 8.31 31.05 -25.23
N GLY A 378 8.47 31.84 -24.16
CA GLY A 378 7.44 32.76 -23.67
C GLY A 378 6.33 32.06 -22.87
N GLY A 379 6.58 30.83 -22.41
CA GLY A 379 5.67 30.07 -21.59
C GLY A 379 5.68 30.47 -20.10
N ARG A 380 4.76 29.90 -19.34
CA ARG A 380 4.49 30.21 -17.94
C ARG A 380 5.01 29.09 -17.02
N PRO A 381 5.38 29.36 -15.76
CA PRO A 381 5.82 28.31 -14.83
C PRO A 381 4.78 27.21 -14.68
N LEU A 382 3.49 27.57 -14.76
CA LEU A 382 2.37 26.63 -14.73
C LEU A 382 2.42 25.59 -15.85
N HIS A 383 2.95 25.91 -17.04
CA HIS A 383 3.04 24.95 -18.14
C HIS A 383 3.99 23.77 -17.82
N VAL A 384 4.94 23.95 -16.90
CA VAL A 384 5.79 22.85 -16.40
C VAL A 384 4.94 21.83 -15.63
N ILE A 385 4.02 22.34 -14.79
CA ILE A 385 3.08 21.53 -14.01
C ILE A 385 2.09 20.85 -14.97
N GLU A 386 1.40 21.63 -15.80
CA GLU A 386 0.29 21.16 -16.62
C GLU A 386 0.70 20.27 -17.79
N GLY A 387 1.96 20.34 -18.23
CA GLY A 387 2.52 19.47 -19.25
C GLY A 387 3.38 18.37 -18.64
N PRO A 388 4.72 18.49 -18.64
CA PRO A 388 5.61 17.36 -18.36
C PRO A 388 5.41 16.66 -17.02
N LEU A 389 5.10 17.41 -15.96
CA LEU A 389 4.86 16.83 -14.65
C LEU A 389 3.51 16.08 -14.60
N MET A 390 2.46 16.63 -15.22
CA MET A 390 1.17 15.95 -15.33
C MET A 390 1.19 14.74 -16.25
N ASP A 391 1.96 14.78 -17.34
CA ASP A 391 2.17 13.62 -18.22
C ASP A 391 2.72 12.43 -17.42
N GLY A 392 3.71 12.66 -16.55
CA GLY A 392 4.24 11.63 -15.66
C GLY A 392 3.22 11.11 -14.64
N MET A 393 2.43 12.00 -14.05
CA MET A 393 1.37 11.61 -13.11
C MET A 393 0.22 10.82 -13.78
N ASN A 394 -0.07 11.08 -15.06
CA ASN A 394 -1.05 10.30 -15.81
C ASN A 394 -0.57 8.84 -15.98
N VAL A 395 0.72 8.64 -16.29
CA VAL A 395 1.31 7.28 -16.39
C VAL A 395 1.22 6.54 -15.05
N VAL A 396 1.50 7.21 -13.93
CA VAL A 396 1.31 6.65 -12.58
C VAL A 396 -0.14 6.21 -12.37
N GLY A 397 -1.11 7.04 -12.78
CA GLY A 397 -2.54 6.72 -12.71
C GLY A 397 -2.91 5.48 -13.53
N ASP A 398 -2.41 5.37 -14.77
CA ASP A 398 -2.66 4.24 -15.65
C ASP A 398 -2.06 2.93 -15.10
N LEU A 399 -0.82 2.97 -14.60
CA LEU A 399 -0.15 1.81 -14.02
C LEU A 399 -0.86 1.32 -12.74
N PHE A 400 -1.32 2.25 -11.90
CA PHE A 400 -2.10 1.93 -10.71
C PHE A 400 -3.46 1.33 -11.07
N GLY A 401 -4.16 1.92 -12.04
CA GLY A 401 -5.44 1.41 -12.54
C GLY A 401 -5.35 0.01 -13.16
N GLN A 402 -4.21 -0.33 -13.75
CA GLN A 402 -3.92 -1.67 -14.30
C GLN A 402 -3.45 -2.68 -13.25
N GLY A 403 -3.28 -2.28 -11.98
CA GLY A 403 -2.74 -3.14 -10.91
C GLY A 403 -1.26 -3.50 -11.07
N LYS A 404 -0.52 -2.75 -11.91
CA LYS A 404 0.92 -2.92 -12.15
C LYS A 404 1.78 -2.07 -11.23
N MET A 405 1.18 -1.06 -10.62
CA MET A 405 1.74 -0.22 -9.58
C MET A 405 0.85 -0.29 -8.34
N PHE A 406 1.46 -0.28 -7.16
CA PHE A 406 0.79 -0.39 -5.86
C PHE A 406 0.73 0.97 -5.16
N LEU A 407 -0.17 1.08 -4.18
CA LEU A 407 -0.38 2.33 -3.42
C LEU A 407 0.91 2.97 -2.86
N PRO A 408 1.89 2.23 -2.31
CA PRO A 408 3.15 2.81 -1.84
C PRO A 408 3.91 3.57 -2.93
N GLN A 409 3.94 3.02 -4.14
CA GLN A 409 4.62 3.63 -5.28
C GLN A 409 3.92 4.93 -5.69
N VAL A 410 2.59 4.94 -5.72
CA VAL A 410 1.79 6.14 -6.01
C VAL A 410 2.04 7.26 -4.98
N VAL A 411 2.11 6.91 -3.68
CA VAL A 411 2.42 7.88 -2.62
C VAL A 411 3.83 8.47 -2.81
N LYS A 412 4.80 7.64 -3.20
CA LYS A 412 6.16 8.09 -3.50
C LYS A 412 6.19 9.05 -4.69
N SER A 413 5.45 8.75 -5.76
CA SER A 413 5.29 9.62 -6.94
C SER A 413 4.69 10.97 -6.58
N ALA A 414 3.62 10.98 -5.78
CA ALA A 414 2.98 12.21 -5.31
C ALA A 414 3.94 13.10 -4.50
N ARG A 415 4.85 12.52 -3.72
CA ARG A 415 5.89 13.26 -3.00
C ARG A 415 6.88 13.93 -3.94
N VAL A 416 7.34 13.23 -4.97
CA VAL A 416 8.24 13.79 -5.99
C VAL A 416 7.56 14.95 -6.72
N MET A 417 6.29 14.77 -7.09
CA MET A 417 5.47 15.81 -7.70
C MET A 417 5.38 17.06 -6.81
N LYS A 418 5.09 16.88 -5.52
CA LYS A 418 5.03 17.99 -4.55
C LYS A 418 6.35 18.76 -4.47
N GLN A 419 7.49 18.07 -4.49
CA GLN A 419 8.81 18.71 -4.48
C GLN A 419 9.07 19.50 -5.77
N ALA A 420 8.70 18.95 -6.94
CA ALA A 420 8.79 19.66 -8.22
C ALA A 420 7.95 20.95 -8.22
N VAL A 421 6.69 20.86 -7.77
CA VAL A 421 5.80 22.02 -7.66
C VAL A 421 6.33 23.05 -6.67
N ALA A 422 6.88 22.61 -5.53
CA ALA A 422 7.46 23.51 -4.54
C ALA A 422 8.62 24.35 -5.10
N HIS A 423 9.42 23.77 -6.01
CA HIS A 423 10.47 24.49 -6.73
C HIS A 423 9.92 25.59 -7.65
N LEU A 424 8.74 25.39 -8.23
CA LEU A 424 8.11 26.35 -9.14
C LEU A 424 7.38 27.49 -8.43
N LEU A 425 7.04 27.34 -7.15
CA LEU A 425 6.27 28.34 -6.38
C LEU A 425 6.85 29.76 -6.45
N PRO A 426 8.17 29.99 -6.25
CA PRO A 426 8.74 31.33 -6.32
C PRO A 426 8.56 31.99 -7.70
N TYR A 427 8.64 31.22 -8.78
CA TYR A 427 8.42 31.72 -10.14
C TYR A 427 6.95 32.04 -10.41
N ILE A 428 6.04 31.21 -9.90
CA ILE A 428 4.60 31.44 -9.98
C ILE A 428 4.23 32.72 -9.23
N GLU A 429 4.78 32.93 -8.03
CA GLU A 429 4.56 34.14 -7.24
C GLU A 429 5.12 35.40 -7.92
N ALA A 430 6.33 35.32 -8.50
CA ALA A 430 6.93 36.42 -9.24
C ALA A 430 6.12 36.78 -10.50
N GLU A 431 5.69 35.76 -11.26
CA GLU A 431 4.79 35.95 -12.41
C GLU A 431 3.47 36.59 -11.95
N LYS A 432 2.93 36.14 -10.80
CA LYS A 432 1.70 36.67 -10.23
C LYS A 432 1.80 38.17 -9.95
N LEU A 433 2.87 38.61 -9.31
CA LEU A 433 3.13 40.02 -9.04
C LEU A 433 3.29 40.85 -10.31
N LEU A 434 3.96 40.31 -11.34
CA LEU A 434 4.14 40.99 -12.63
C LEU A 434 2.82 41.15 -13.39
N LEU A 435 2.00 40.10 -13.39
CA LEU A 435 0.68 40.12 -14.03
C LEU A 435 -0.29 41.03 -13.26
N GLU A 436 -0.30 41.00 -11.92
CA GLU A 436 -1.06 41.94 -11.09
C GLU A 436 -0.64 43.40 -11.36
N ALA A 437 0.66 43.68 -11.47
CA ALA A 437 1.18 44.99 -11.84
C ALA A 437 0.81 45.41 -13.27
N ALA A 438 0.64 44.45 -14.18
CA ALA A 438 0.18 44.66 -15.55
C ALA A 438 -1.37 44.68 -15.69
N GLY A 439 -2.11 44.55 -14.58
CA GLY A 439 -3.58 44.48 -14.58
C GLY A 439 -4.16 43.19 -15.16
N ALA A 440 -3.34 42.15 -15.29
CA ALA A 440 -3.70 40.83 -15.78
C ALA A 440 -4.00 39.86 -14.62
N ASP A 441 -5.04 39.05 -14.77
CA ASP A 441 -5.56 38.16 -13.72
C ASP A 441 -4.80 36.82 -13.73
N VAL A 442 -4.11 36.49 -12.64
CA VAL A 442 -3.30 35.26 -12.52
C VAL A 442 -4.19 34.14 -12.04
N LYS A 443 -4.69 33.34 -12.98
CA LYS A 443 -5.63 32.28 -12.67
C LYS A 443 -4.92 30.96 -12.38
N THR A 444 -5.18 30.40 -11.20
CA THR A 444 -5.03 28.96 -10.93
C THR A 444 -5.99 28.19 -11.85
N LYS A 445 -5.86 26.86 -11.98
CA LYS A 445 -6.86 26.05 -12.73
C LYS A 445 -8.28 26.16 -12.15
N GLY A 446 -8.35 26.61 -10.91
CA GLY A 446 -9.56 26.88 -10.16
C GLY A 446 -9.28 26.72 -8.67
N LYS A 447 -10.16 27.30 -7.86
CA LYS A 447 -10.21 27.07 -6.43
C LYS A 447 -11.26 26.02 -6.10
N ILE A 448 -10.88 25.01 -5.32
CA ILE A 448 -11.77 23.97 -4.87
C ILE A 448 -11.87 23.97 -3.34
N ILE A 449 -13.11 23.95 -2.86
CA ILE A 449 -13.42 23.64 -1.46
C ILE A 449 -13.59 22.14 -1.37
N ILE A 450 -12.87 21.47 -0.47
CA ILE A 450 -13.04 20.04 -0.26
C ILE A 450 -13.34 19.73 1.21
N ALA A 451 -14.39 18.95 1.46
CA ALA A 451 -14.87 18.66 2.82
C ALA A 451 -15.40 17.24 2.94
N THR A 452 -15.21 16.59 4.09
CA THR A 452 -16.05 15.43 4.45
C THR A 452 -17.33 15.95 5.07
N VAL A 453 -18.48 15.51 4.55
CA VAL A 453 -19.79 16.04 4.96
C VAL A 453 -20.11 15.73 6.42
N LYS A 454 -21.08 16.46 6.96
CA LYS A 454 -21.56 16.31 8.34
C LYS A 454 -21.87 14.85 8.67
N GLY A 455 -21.45 14.44 9.87
CA GLY A 455 -21.67 13.08 10.36
C GLY A 455 -20.65 12.06 9.87
N ASP A 456 -19.68 12.47 9.05
CA ASP A 456 -18.68 11.58 8.49
C ASP A 456 -17.25 12.04 8.80
N VAL A 457 -16.45 11.11 9.30
CA VAL A 457 -15.07 11.31 9.76
C VAL A 457 -14.01 10.84 8.78
N HIS A 458 -14.42 10.13 7.73
CA HIS A 458 -13.46 9.48 6.85
C HIS A 458 -12.91 10.50 5.84
N ASP A 459 -11.59 10.63 5.77
CA ASP A 459 -10.95 11.65 4.94
C ASP A 459 -9.75 11.16 4.12
N ILE A 460 -9.39 9.88 4.17
CA ILE A 460 -8.26 9.33 3.40
C ILE A 460 -8.42 9.64 1.92
N GLY A 461 -9.58 9.30 1.33
CA GLY A 461 -9.87 9.60 -0.08
C GLY A 461 -9.81 11.11 -0.36
N LYS A 462 -10.40 11.93 0.52
CA LYS A 462 -10.35 13.39 0.44
C LYS A 462 -8.91 13.92 0.45
N ASN A 463 -8.07 13.39 1.33
CA ASN A 463 -6.69 13.86 1.52
C ASN A 463 -5.81 13.42 0.35
N ILE A 464 -6.00 12.20 -0.18
CA ILE A 464 -5.36 11.78 -1.43
C ILE A 464 -5.77 12.70 -2.57
N VAL A 465 -7.06 12.95 -2.76
CA VAL A 465 -7.57 13.87 -3.80
C VAL A 465 -7.06 15.29 -3.59
N THR A 466 -6.98 15.76 -2.35
CA THR A 466 -6.40 17.08 -2.00
C THR A 466 -4.95 17.16 -2.46
N VAL A 467 -4.14 16.15 -2.13
CA VAL A 467 -2.73 16.09 -2.54
C VAL A 467 -2.62 16.06 -4.05
N VAL A 468 -3.43 15.25 -4.74
CA VAL A 468 -3.45 15.17 -6.21
C VAL A 468 -3.86 16.51 -6.84
N LEU A 469 -4.91 17.16 -6.34
CA LEU A 469 -5.40 18.44 -6.85
C LEU A 469 -4.40 19.58 -6.64
N GLN A 470 -3.76 19.64 -5.47
CA GLN A 470 -2.67 20.59 -5.20
C GLN A 470 -1.49 20.37 -6.14
N CYS A 471 -1.15 19.10 -6.41
CA CYS A 471 -0.15 18.76 -7.42
C CYS A 471 -0.58 19.18 -8.84
N ASN A 472 -1.87 19.30 -9.10
CA ASN A 472 -2.47 19.70 -10.38
C ASN A 472 -2.69 21.23 -10.52
N ASN A 473 -2.09 22.06 -9.66
CA ASN A 473 -2.23 23.52 -9.66
C ASN A 473 -3.67 24.03 -9.39
N PHE A 474 -4.43 23.29 -8.58
CA PHE A 474 -5.65 23.80 -7.97
C PHE A 474 -5.35 24.43 -6.61
N GLU A 475 -6.03 25.54 -6.29
CA GLU A 475 -6.03 26.06 -4.92
C GLU A 475 -7.05 25.25 -4.12
N VAL A 476 -6.58 24.43 -3.18
CA VAL A 476 -7.46 23.52 -2.41
C VAL A 476 -7.63 24.03 -0.99
N VAL A 477 -8.86 24.39 -0.62
CA VAL A 477 -9.26 24.69 0.74
C VAL A 477 -9.90 23.44 1.35
N ASN A 478 -9.10 22.71 2.13
CA ASN A 478 -9.53 21.49 2.81
C ASN A 478 -10.18 21.85 4.16
N MET A 479 -11.49 21.63 4.27
CA MET A 479 -12.28 21.98 5.46
C MET A 479 -12.26 20.89 6.54
N GLY A 480 -11.57 19.78 6.31
CA GLY A 480 -11.52 18.65 7.25
C GLY A 480 -12.76 17.78 7.20
N VAL A 481 -13.15 17.26 8.35
CA VAL A 481 -14.21 16.24 8.50
C VAL A 481 -15.46 16.77 9.21
N MET A 482 -16.57 16.04 9.08
CA MET A 482 -17.85 16.35 9.74
C MET A 482 -18.38 17.77 9.47
N VAL A 483 -18.14 18.32 8.28
CA VAL A 483 -18.42 19.72 7.99
C VAL A 483 -19.90 19.92 7.62
N PRO A 484 -20.65 20.80 8.32
CA PRO A 484 -22.04 21.11 7.98
C PRO A 484 -22.22 21.78 6.62
N CYS A 485 -23.31 21.47 5.92
CA CYS A 485 -23.66 22.06 4.61
C CYS A 485 -23.56 23.60 4.60
N HIS A 486 -24.15 24.28 5.59
CA HIS A 486 -24.14 25.74 5.64
C HIS A 486 -22.72 26.33 5.75
N GLU A 487 -21.80 25.65 6.44
CA GLU A 487 -20.40 26.08 6.53
C GLU A 487 -19.66 25.85 5.20
N ILE A 488 -19.89 24.71 4.54
CA ILE A 488 -19.32 24.40 3.22
C ILE A 488 -19.71 25.48 2.22
N LEU A 489 -21.01 25.79 2.13
CA LEU A 489 -21.53 26.78 1.19
C LEU A 489 -21.08 28.20 1.55
N ALA A 490 -21.07 28.55 2.83
CA ALA A 490 -20.58 29.86 3.27
C ALA A 490 -19.10 30.03 2.93
N ARG A 491 -18.27 29.01 3.23
CA ARG A 491 -16.85 29.05 2.91
C ARG A 491 -16.61 29.11 1.40
N ALA A 492 -17.36 28.36 0.60
CA ALA A 492 -17.25 28.43 -0.86
C ALA A 492 -17.54 29.83 -1.42
N LYS A 493 -18.49 30.56 -0.85
CA LYS A 493 -18.75 31.96 -1.21
C LYS A 493 -17.63 32.90 -0.78
N VAL A 494 -17.15 32.75 0.47
CA VAL A 494 -16.09 33.60 1.05
C VAL A 494 -14.78 33.44 0.28
N GLU A 495 -14.40 32.20 -0.02
CA GLU A 495 -13.14 31.91 -0.70
C GLU A 495 -13.22 32.13 -2.22
N GLY A 496 -14.44 32.26 -2.76
CA GLY A 496 -14.70 32.37 -4.20
C GLY A 496 -14.40 31.08 -4.95
N ALA A 497 -14.86 29.94 -4.42
CA ALA A 497 -14.59 28.63 -5.00
C ALA A 497 -15.21 28.44 -6.40
N ASP A 498 -14.43 27.84 -7.29
CA ASP A 498 -14.85 27.44 -8.63
C ASP A 498 -15.46 26.03 -8.63
N ILE A 499 -15.10 25.19 -7.66
CA ILE A 499 -15.58 23.82 -7.51
C ILE A 499 -15.86 23.53 -6.01
N VAL A 500 -16.90 22.75 -5.72
CA VAL A 500 -17.11 22.16 -4.39
C VAL A 500 -16.93 20.64 -4.49
N GLY A 501 -16.02 20.10 -3.70
CA GLY A 501 -15.73 18.68 -3.56
C GLY A 501 -16.24 18.14 -2.23
N LEU A 502 -17.10 17.13 -2.27
CA LEU A 502 -17.60 16.47 -1.07
C LEU A 502 -17.07 15.04 -1.01
N SER A 503 -16.68 14.63 0.20
CA SER A 503 -16.26 13.26 0.49
C SER A 503 -17.14 12.63 1.56
N GLY A 504 -17.36 11.32 1.45
CA GLY A 504 -18.12 10.56 2.42
C GLY A 504 -18.04 9.07 2.18
N LEU A 505 -17.86 8.32 3.26
CA LEU A 505 -17.75 6.87 3.28
C LEU A 505 -19.04 6.18 3.73
N ILE A 506 -19.85 6.82 4.58
CA ILE A 506 -21.05 6.18 5.16
C ILE A 506 -22.33 6.57 4.40
N THR A 507 -23.32 5.67 4.33
CA THR A 507 -24.58 5.91 3.59
C THR A 507 -25.29 7.22 3.96
N PRO A 508 -25.39 7.64 5.24
CA PRO A 508 -25.97 8.94 5.60
C PRO A 508 -25.23 10.14 4.97
N SER A 509 -23.93 10.00 4.66
CA SER A 509 -23.15 11.04 3.98
C SER A 509 -23.67 11.32 2.59
N LEU A 510 -24.21 10.31 1.90
CA LEU A 510 -24.79 10.52 0.59
C LEU A 510 -26.08 11.36 0.68
N GLU A 511 -26.87 11.17 1.73
CA GLU A 511 -28.04 12.02 1.99
C GLU A 511 -27.60 13.46 2.31
N GLU A 512 -26.54 13.64 3.10
CA GLU A 512 -25.96 14.95 3.37
C GLU A 512 -25.36 15.60 2.10
N MET A 513 -24.71 14.84 1.22
CA MET A 513 -24.23 15.32 -0.07
C MET A 513 -25.38 15.72 -1.00
N GLN A 514 -26.46 14.93 -1.04
CA GLN A 514 -27.68 15.26 -1.76
C GLN A 514 -28.32 16.53 -1.19
N TYR A 515 -28.32 16.68 0.13
CA TYR A 515 -28.79 17.88 0.80
C TYR A 515 -27.95 19.10 0.40
N VAL A 516 -26.61 18.99 0.39
CA VAL A 516 -25.73 20.06 -0.12
C VAL A 516 -26.04 20.38 -1.58
N ALA A 517 -26.24 19.37 -2.44
CA ALA A 517 -26.60 19.58 -3.84
C ALA A 517 -27.94 20.31 -4.01
N ALA A 518 -28.96 19.94 -3.22
CA ALA A 518 -30.26 20.60 -3.21
C ALA A 518 -30.18 22.05 -2.74
N GLU A 519 -29.38 22.33 -1.71
CA GLU A 519 -29.16 23.70 -1.23
C GLU A 519 -28.37 24.54 -2.25
N MET A 520 -27.37 23.97 -2.92
CA MET A 520 -26.67 24.64 -4.04
C MET A 520 -27.62 25.00 -5.20
N GLN A 521 -28.66 24.20 -5.46
CA GLN A 521 -29.66 24.52 -6.50
C GLN A 521 -30.61 25.65 -6.08
N LYS A 522 -30.95 25.75 -4.79
CA LYS A 522 -31.79 26.82 -4.24
C LYS A 522 -31.04 28.15 -4.14
N ASP A 523 -29.75 28.08 -3.86
CA ASP A 523 -28.91 29.24 -3.64
C ASP A 523 -28.52 29.92 -4.97
N GLU A 524 -28.90 31.19 -5.10
CA GLU A 524 -28.73 31.96 -6.32
C GLU A 524 -27.25 32.09 -6.75
N HIS A 525 -26.32 32.16 -5.80
CA HIS A 525 -24.89 32.30 -6.09
C HIS A 525 -24.36 31.10 -6.89
N PHE A 526 -24.62 29.88 -6.41
CA PHE A 526 -24.14 28.66 -7.04
C PHE A 526 -24.86 28.38 -8.36
N ARG A 527 -26.17 28.68 -8.45
CA ARG A 527 -26.96 28.51 -9.67
C ARG A 527 -26.53 29.44 -10.80
N ILE A 528 -26.31 30.74 -10.51
CA ILE A 528 -25.88 31.71 -11.52
C ILE A 528 -24.46 31.39 -12.01
N ARG A 529 -23.55 31.05 -11.08
CA ARG A 529 -22.16 30.71 -11.43
C ARG A 529 -21.98 29.31 -11.98
N LYS A 530 -23.00 28.44 -11.88
CA LYS A 530 -22.96 27.03 -12.28
C LYS A 530 -21.76 26.28 -11.70
N ILE A 531 -21.47 26.54 -10.42
CA ILE A 531 -20.34 25.93 -9.72
C ILE A 531 -20.54 24.40 -9.71
N PRO A 532 -19.64 23.60 -10.32
CA PRO A 532 -19.72 22.15 -10.29
C PRO A 532 -19.57 21.61 -8.86
N LEU A 533 -20.39 20.61 -8.57
CA LEU A 533 -20.31 19.79 -7.37
C LEU A 533 -19.66 18.45 -7.75
N MET A 534 -18.46 18.23 -7.25
CA MET A 534 -17.78 16.93 -7.30
C MET A 534 -18.16 16.15 -6.05
N ILE A 535 -18.76 14.98 -6.24
CA ILE A 535 -19.10 14.09 -5.13
C ILE A 535 -18.22 12.85 -5.25
N GLY A 536 -17.47 12.57 -4.19
CA GLY A 536 -16.55 11.44 -4.11
C GLY A 536 -16.70 10.68 -2.80
N GLY A 537 -16.04 9.53 -2.73
CA GLY A 537 -16.11 8.63 -1.59
C GLY A 537 -16.84 7.34 -1.93
N ALA A 538 -16.76 6.38 -1.02
CA ALA A 538 -17.28 5.03 -1.21
C ALA A 538 -18.75 4.99 -1.64
N THR A 539 -19.54 5.95 -1.14
CA THR A 539 -20.98 6.06 -1.37
C THR A 539 -21.38 6.57 -2.74
N THR A 540 -20.43 7.09 -3.53
CA THR A 540 -20.70 7.82 -4.78
C THR A 540 -20.26 7.06 -6.02
N SER A 541 -19.53 5.95 -5.86
CA SER A 541 -19.13 5.05 -6.95
C SER A 541 -20.25 4.07 -7.25
N ARG A 542 -21.15 4.47 -8.17
CA ARG A 542 -22.07 3.58 -8.90
C ARG A 542 -21.51 3.27 -10.28
#